data_AF-A0A6N4QEI4-F1
#
_entry.id   AF-A0A6N4QEI4-F1
#
_cell.length_a   1.000
_cell.length_b   1.000
_cell.length_c   1.000
_cell.angle_alpha   90.00
_cell.angle_beta   90.00
_cell.angle_gamma   90.00
#
_symmetry.space_group_name_H-M   'P 1'
#
loop_
_entity.id
_entity.type
_entity.pdbx_description
1 polymer ?
#
loop_
_entity_poly.entity_id
_entity_poly.type
_entity_poly.pdbx_seq_one_letter_code
_entity_poly.pdbx_strand_id
1 'polypeptide(L)'
;MPFDTTIQCPWCKTQYPNTKLTNCTNCGGTLEYSFNSDDLGSEPPNAPRVLPTKFKRRIKYTGNVMTLIGIIFTIPFFWTILFPIIGIYCWRRGLRTANDELIPLEQGKATVGEIIDIRKDYTQSLNGKSPTIVEFVFEVSGKKYTGNVGNIYESVHLTKKIGDKLWIVFMPKEPEISSVWPPLV
;
A
#
# COMPACT_ATOMS: atom_id res chain seq x y z
N MET A 1 -2.18 -7.10 33.32
CA MET A 1 -3.01 -7.70 32.26
C MET A 1 -2.14 -7.79 31.03
N PRO A 2 -1.86 -8.98 30.47
CA PRO A 2 -1.08 -9.05 29.24
C PRO A 2 -1.88 -8.36 28.14
N PHE A 3 -1.26 -7.40 27.45
CA PHE A 3 -1.87 -6.76 26.29
C PHE A 3 -2.06 -7.84 25.22
N ASP A 4 -3.31 -8.18 24.89
CA ASP A 4 -3.61 -8.99 23.71
C ASP A 4 -3.08 -8.24 22.50
N THR A 5 -1.96 -8.72 21.97
CA THR A 5 -1.26 -8.11 20.84
C THR A 5 -2.02 -8.45 19.58
N THR A 6 -2.98 -7.62 19.20
CA THR A 6 -3.72 -7.81 17.94
C THR A 6 -2.78 -7.58 16.76
N ILE A 7 -2.74 -8.55 15.86
CA ILE A 7 -1.97 -8.51 14.61
C ILE A 7 -2.90 -8.12 13.48
N GLN A 8 -2.49 -7.18 12.65
CA GLN A 8 -3.25 -6.78 11.49
C GLN A 8 -2.63 -7.29 10.19
N CYS A 9 -3.46 -7.90 9.34
CA CYS A 9 -3.02 -8.38 8.04
C CYS A 9 -2.73 -7.20 7.08
N PRO A 10 -1.51 -7.10 6.51
CA PRO A 10 -1.15 -6.01 5.58
C PRO A 10 -1.99 -6.02 4.28
N TRP A 11 -2.44 -7.20 3.88
CA TRP A 11 -3.16 -7.40 2.62
C TRP A 11 -4.64 -7.05 2.69
N CYS A 12 -5.32 -7.35 3.79
CA CYS A 12 -6.78 -7.19 3.88
C CYS A 12 -7.25 -6.39 5.10
N LYS A 13 -6.34 -5.95 5.98
CA LYS A 13 -6.62 -5.23 7.23
C LYS A 13 -7.45 -6.02 8.26
N THR A 14 -7.68 -7.32 8.06
CA THR A 14 -8.29 -8.17 9.09
C THR A 14 -7.35 -8.26 10.29
N GLN A 15 -7.90 -8.03 11.47
CA GLN A 15 -7.21 -8.14 12.74
C GLN A 15 -7.40 -9.54 13.32
N TYR A 16 -6.33 -10.08 13.90
CA TYR A 16 -6.29 -11.37 14.56
C TYR A 16 -5.77 -11.18 15.98
N PRO A 17 -6.31 -11.89 16.99
CA PRO A 17 -5.61 -12.03 18.27
C PRO A 17 -4.26 -12.71 18.01
N ASN A 18 -3.22 -12.38 18.79
CA ASN A 18 -1.85 -12.89 18.59
C ASN A 18 -1.85 -14.42 18.49
N THR A 19 -1.86 -14.93 17.28
CA THR A 19 -1.99 -16.33 16.95
C THR A 19 -0.83 -16.70 16.04
N LYS A 20 -0.30 -17.92 16.18
CA LYS A 20 0.79 -18.46 15.36
C LYS A 20 0.33 -18.76 13.92
N LEU A 21 -0.43 -17.86 13.31
CA LEU A 21 -0.91 -17.96 11.94
C LEU A 21 0.17 -17.43 11.00
N THR A 22 0.61 -18.25 10.05
CA THR A 22 1.52 -17.82 8.98
C THR A 22 0.79 -17.10 7.85
N ASN A 23 -0.49 -17.40 7.65
CA ASN A 23 -1.31 -16.83 6.58
C ASN A 23 -2.67 -16.34 7.10
N CYS A 24 -3.17 -15.27 6.48
CA CYS A 24 -4.46 -14.68 6.77
C CYS A 24 -5.61 -15.54 6.24
N THR A 25 -6.53 -15.97 7.09
CA THR A 25 -7.68 -16.81 6.70
C THR A 25 -8.66 -16.08 5.77
N ASN A 26 -8.73 -14.75 5.86
CA ASN A 26 -9.65 -13.96 5.05
C ASN A 26 -9.16 -13.71 3.60
N CYS A 27 -7.85 -13.59 3.37
CA CYS A 27 -7.32 -13.22 2.05
C CYS A 27 -6.17 -14.10 1.54
N GLY A 28 -5.65 -15.02 2.35
CA GLY A 28 -4.53 -15.90 2.00
C GLY A 28 -3.16 -15.22 2.01
N GLY A 29 -3.06 -13.94 2.34
CA GLY A 29 -1.78 -13.23 2.40
C GLY A 29 -0.98 -13.59 3.66
N THR A 30 0.35 -13.63 3.52
CA THR A 30 1.29 -13.96 4.60
C THR A 30 1.26 -12.90 5.72
N LEU A 31 1.37 -13.38 6.97
CA LEU A 31 1.38 -12.63 8.21
C LEU A 31 2.76 -12.57 8.89
N GLU A 32 3.76 -13.28 8.37
CA GLU A 32 5.10 -13.44 8.98
C GLU A 32 5.78 -12.11 9.35
N TYR A 33 5.44 -11.04 8.64
CA TYR A 33 6.01 -9.70 8.79
C TYR A 33 5.47 -8.90 9.98
N SER A 34 4.34 -9.32 10.54
CA SER A 34 3.63 -8.55 11.57
C SER A 34 4.16 -8.80 12.99
N PHE A 35 5.12 -9.72 13.14
CA PHE A 35 5.53 -10.24 14.44
C PHE A 35 6.69 -9.47 15.10
N ASN A 36 7.51 -8.71 14.37
CA ASN A 36 8.58 -7.89 14.96
C ASN A 36 8.83 -6.61 14.15
N SER A 37 8.75 -5.45 14.81
CA SER A 37 8.75 -4.13 14.18
C SER A 37 10.09 -3.66 13.64
N ASP A 38 11.20 -4.22 14.11
CA ASP A 38 12.53 -3.64 13.88
C ASP A 38 13.31 -4.42 12.80
N ASP A 39 12.87 -5.64 12.49
CA ASP A 39 13.50 -6.46 11.47
C ASP A 39 13.02 -6.09 10.07
N LEU A 40 13.91 -6.26 9.09
CA LEU A 40 13.65 -6.10 7.66
C LEU A 40 12.54 -7.05 7.16
N GLY A 41 12.29 -8.14 7.89
CA GLY A 41 11.36 -9.20 7.50
C GLY A 41 11.95 -10.12 6.42
N SER A 42 11.20 -11.14 6.02
CA SER A 42 11.60 -12.05 4.96
C SER A 42 11.65 -11.34 3.61
N GLU A 43 12.64 -11.69 2.79
CA GLU A 43 12.73 -11.17 1.42
C GLU A 43 11.46 -11.53 0.64
N PRO A 44 10.89 -10.61 -0.16
CA PRO A 44 9.78 -10.94 -1.03
C PRO A 44 10.14 -12.11 -1.96
N PRO A 45 9.18 -13.00 -2.29
CA PRO A 45 9.44 -14.10 -3.21
C PRO A 45 9.83 -13.56 -4.60
N ASN A 46 10.42 -14.40 -5.44
CA ASN A 46 10.78 -13.99 -6.80
C ASN A 46 9.52 -13.59 -7.61
N ALA A 47 9.65 -12.56 -8.44
CA ALA A 47 8.60 -12.18 -9.37
C ALA A 47 8.48 -13.22 -10.51
N PRO A 48 7.27 -13.46 -11.06
CA PRO A 48 5.99 -12.81 -10.75
C PRO A 48 5.30 -13.36 -9.49
N ARG A 49 4.76 -12.45 -8.67
CA ARG A 49 4.06 -12.75 -7.41
C ARG A 49 2.56 -12.72 -7.60
N VAL A 50 1.84 -13.60 -6.91
CA VAL A 50 0.38 -13.61 -6.89
C VAL A 50 -0.12 -12.83 -5.67
N LEU A 51 -0.71 -11.66 -5.91
CA LEU A 51 -1.32 -10.87 -4.83
C LEU A 51 -2.74 -11.35 -4.49
N PRO A 52 -3.15 -11.28 -3.21
CA PRO A 52 -4.53 -11.53 -2.82
C PRO A 52 -5.54 -10.70 -3.60
N THR A 53 -6.58 -11.33 -4.13
CA THR A 53 -7.61 -10.66 -4.94
C THR A 53 -8.33 -9.55 -4.17
N LYS A 54 -8.60 -9.76 -2.87
CA LYS A 54 -9.17 -8.75 -1.98
C LYS A 54 -8.29 -7.51 -1.85
N PHE A 55 -6.97 -7.69 -1.75
CA PHE A 55 -6.01 -6.59 -1.71
C PHE A 55 -6.07 -5.78 -3.01
N LYS A 56 -6.00 -6.45 -4.17
CA LYS A 56 -6.09 -5.80 -5.49
C LYS A 56 -7.37 -5.00 -5.66
N ARG A 57 -8.51 -5.59 -5.29
CA ARG A 57 -9.82 -4.92 -5.39
C ARG A 57 -9.88 -3.71 -4.47
N ARG A 58 -9.32 -3.82 -3.25
CA ARG A 58 -9.26 -2.71 -2.30
C ARG A 58 -8.46 -1.53 -2.87
N ILE A 59 -7.22 -1.76 -3.29
CA ILE A 59 -6.34 -0.70 -3.81
C ILE A 59 -6.96 -0.04 -5.05
N LYS A 60 -7.58 -0.81 -5.96
CA LYS A 60 -8.20 -0.27 -7.17
C LYS A 60 -9.47 0.55 -6.92
N TYR A 61 -10.36 0.09 -6.05
CA TYR A 61 -11.74 0.59 -6.02
C TYR A 61 -12.17 1.25 -4.72
N THR A 62 -11.72 0.77 -3.56
CA THR A 62 -12.24 1.24 -2.25
C THR A 62 -11.21 2.01 -1.43
N GLY A 63 -9.91 1.79 -1.67
CA GLY A 63 -8.80 2.48 -1.01
C GLY A 63 -8.31 3.72 -1.77
N ASN A 64 -8.85 3.98 -2.96
CA ASN A 64 -8.47 5.11 -3.79
C ASN A 64 -9.63 6.11 -3.89
N VAL A 65 -9.49 7.26 -3.23
CA VAL A 65 -10.50 8.33 -3.19
C VAL A 65 -10.84 8.84 -4.60
N MET A 66 -9.84 8.98 -5.49
CA MET A 66 -10.06 9.44 -6.87
C MET A 66 -10.89 8.43 -7.68
N THR A 67 -10.66 7.12 -7.50
CA THR A 67 -11.51 6.10 -8.11
C THR A 67 -12.94 6.18 -7.60
N LEU A 68 -13.12 6.35 -6.27
CA LEU A 68 -14.45 6.43 -5.66
C LEU A 68 -15.24 7.65 -6.17
N ILE A 69 -14.59 8.83 -6.19
CA ILE A 69 -15.14 10.06 -6.79
C ILE A 69 -15.50 9.79 -8.26
N GLY A 70 -14.58 9.19 -9.02
CA GLY A 70 -14.83 8.86 -10.43
C GLY A 70 -16.10 8.03 -10.65
N ILE A 71 -16.27 6.96 -9.86
CA ILE A 71 -17.46 6.09 -9.92
C ILE A 71 -18.74 6.87 -9.58
N ILE A 72 -18.73 7.69 -8.52
CA ILE A 72 -19.89 8.48 -8.09
C ILE A 72 -20.27 9.54 -9.13
N PHE A 73 -19.30 10.15 -9.82
CA PHE A 73 -19.59 11.15 -10.84
C PHE A 73 -19.98 10.53 -12.20
N THR A 74 -19.59 9.28 -12.48
CA THR A 74 -19.92 8.61 -13.73
C THR A 74 -21.26 7.84 -13.69
N ILE A 75 -21.54 7.06 -12.64
CA ILE A 75 -22.67 6.12 -12.64
C ILE A 75 -24.03 6.80 -12.45
N PRO A 76 -24.32 7.50 -11.33
CA PRO A 76 -25.65 8.11 -11.13
C PRO A 76 -25.90 9.30 -12.07
N PHE A 77 -24.86 9.98 -12.54
CA PHE A 77 -24.98 11.15 -13.41
C PHE A 77 -24.69 10.85 -14.89
N PHE A 78 -24.78 9.59 -15.31
CA PHE A 78 -24.46 9.15 -16.68
C PHE A 78 -25.31 9.86 -17.76
N TRP A 79 -26.49 10.35 -17.39
CA TRP A 79 -27.38 11.10 -18.29
C TRP A 79 -26.92 12.55 -18.55
N THR A 80 -26.00 13.07 -17.74
CA THR A 80 -25.40 14.39 -17.98
C THR A 80 -24.13 14.23 -18.82
N ILE A 81 -23.71 15.26 -19.57
CA ILE A 81 -22.46 15.20 -20.34
C ILE A 81 -21.26 15.54 -19.45
N LEU A 82 -21.39 16.56 -18.59
CA LEU A 82 -20.28 17.11 -17.83
C LEU A 82 -19.76 16.15 -16.74
N PHE A 83 -20.66 15.58 -15.93
CA PHE A 83 -20.24 14.76 -14.78
C PHE A 83 -19.55 13.45 -15.19
N PRO A 84 -19.99 12.71 -16.22
CA PRO A 84 -19.29 11.52 -16.68
C PRO A 84 -17.90 11.81 -17.22
N ILE A 85 -17.68 12.94 -17.89
CA ILE A 85 -16.34 13.34 -18.37
C ILE A 85 -15.39 13.52 -17.18
N ILE A 86 -15.81 14.29 -16.17
CA ILE A 86 -15.03 14.50 -14.94
C ILE A 86 -14.82 13.17 -14.21
N GLY A 87 -15.89 12.37 -14.07
CA GLY A 87 -15.83 11.08 -13.39
C GLY A 87 -14.88 10.09 -14.07
N ILE A 88 -14.90 9.99 -15.40
CA ILE A 88 -13.99 9.14 -16.18
C ILE A 88 -12.54 9.61 -16.01
N TYR A 89 -12.29 10.93 -16.00
CA TYR A 89 -10.94 11.46 -15.76
C TYR A 89 -10.43 11.05 -14.36
N CYS A 90 -11.23 11.28 -13.31
CA CYS A 90 -10.89 10.90 -11.94
C CYS A 90 -10.69 9.39 -11.79
N TRP A 91 -11.58 8.59 -12.37
CA TRP A 91 -11.47 7.13 -12.35
C TRP A 91 -10.20 6.64 -13.04
N ARG A 92 -9.88 7.14 -14.24
CA ARG A 92 -8.65 6.78 -14.94
C ARG A 92 -7.41 7.14 -14.14
N ARG A 93 -7.40 8.32 -13.50
CA ARG A 93 -6.28 8.75 -12.65
C ARG A 93 -6.14 7.86 -11.42
N GLY A 94 -7.25 7.52 -10.75
CA GLY A 94 -7.25 6.60 -9.61
C GLY A 94 -6.73 5.21 -9.96
N LEU A 95 -7.16 4.66 -11.10
CA LEU A 95 -6.67 3.37 -11.58
C LEU A 95 -5.17 3.37 -11.93
N ARG A 96 -4.64 4.48 -12.44
CA ARG A 96 -3.20 4.62 -12.67
C ARG A 96 -2.44 4.56 -11.36
N THR A 97 -2.80 5.38 -10.37
CA THR A 97 -2.18 5.36 -9.04
C THR A 97 -2.25 3.96 -8.40
N ALA A 98 -3.38 3.27 -8.52
CA ALA A 98 -3.51 1.90 -8.02
C ALA A 98 -2.58 0.90 -8.73
N ASN A 99 -2.38 1.06 -10.04
CA ASN A 99 -1.48 0.19 -10.80
C ASN A 99 0.00 0.51 -10.52
N ASP A 100 0.35 1.77 -10.28
CA ASP A 100 1.71 2.18 -9.91
C ASP A 100 2.15 1.53 -8.59
N GLU A 101 1.20 1.27 -7.68
CA GLU A 101 1.45 0.51 -6.44
C GLU A 101 1.44 -1.01 -6.66
N LEU A 102 0.48 -1.54 -7.43
CA LEU A 102 0.28 -2.98 -7.60
C LEU A 102 1.30 -3.65 -8.53
N ILE A 103 1.74 -2.97 -9.59
CA ILE A 103 2.65 -3.55 -10.60
C ILE A 103 4.01 -3.91 -9.98
N PRO A 104 4.68 -3.04 -9.20
CA PRO A 104 5.91 -3.41 -8.51
C PRO A 104 5.74 -4.57 -7.53
N LEU A 105 4.60 -4.64 -6.83
CA LEU A 105 4.29 -5.75 -5.93
C LEU A 105 4.17 -7.08 -6.69
N GLU A 106 3.56 -7.09 -7.87
CA GLU A 106 3.43 -8.30 -8.70
C GLU A 106 4.72 -8.66 -9.46
N GLN A 107 5.40 -7.69 -10.05
CA GLN A 107 6.43 -7.92 -11.08
C GLN A 107 7.80 -7.32 -10.75
N GLY A 108 7.90 -6.50 -9.71
CA GLY A 108 9.11 -5.76 -9.36
C GLY A 108 10.20 -6.64 -8.76
N LYS A 109 11.45 -6.20 -8.94
CA LYS A 109 12.62 -6.76 -8.26
C LYS A 109 12.73 -6.17 -6.86
N ALA A 110 13.26 -6.98 -5.93
CA ALA A 110 13.45 -6.58 -4.55
C ALA A 110 14.81 -5.88 -4.36
N THR A 111 14.84 -4.90 -3.47
CA THR A 111 16.06 -4.28 -2.93
C THR A 111 15.77 -3.78 -1.53
N VAL A 112 16.82 -3.47 -0.78
CA VAL A 112 16.68 -2.86 0.55
C VAL A 112 16.60 -1.35 0.39
N GLY A 113 15.61 -0.74 1.03
CA GLY A 113 15.47 0.71 1.16
C GLY A 113 15.44 1.14 2.63
N GLU A 114 15.41 2.45 2.84
CA GLU A 114 15.38 3.09 4.15
C GLU A 114 14.30 4.17 4.19
N ILE A 115 13.56 4.26 5.29
CA ILE A 115 12.57 5.31 5.51
C ILE A 115 13.28 6.63 5.79
N ILE A 116 12.98 7.66 5.00
CA ILE A 116 13.54 9.01 5.17
C ILE A 116 12.56 10.00 5.80
N ASP A 117 11.24 9.78 5.65
CA ASP A 117 10.23 10.66 6.22
C ASP A 117 8.92 9.90 6.50
N ILE A 118 8.23 10.31 7.56
CA ILE A 118 6.89 9.82 7.93
C ILE A 118 6.06 11.04 8.31
N ARG A 119 5.07 11.38 7.47
CA ARG A 119 4.25 12.59 7.64
C ARG A 119 2.77 12.32 7.43
N LYS A 120 1.91 13.16 7.99
CA LYS A 120 0.46 13.13 7.71
C LYS A 120 0.13 13.98 6.49
N ASP A 121 -0.69 13.44 5.60
CA ASP A 121 -1.26 14.18 4.48
C ASP A 121 -2.62 14.77 4.87
N TYR A 122 -2.63 16.06 5.17
CA TYR A 122 -3.86 16.78 5.54
C TYR A 122 -4.72 17.16 4.33
N THR A 123 -4.25 16.95 3.09
CA THR A 123 -5.04 17.26 1.88
C THR A 123 -6.14 16.23 1.64
N GLN A 124 -6.00 15.04 2.23
CA GLN A 124 -6.97 13.96 2.14
C GLN A 124 -7.48 13.61 3.54
N SER A 125 -8.77 13.32 3.64
CA SER A 125 -9.35 12.75 4.86
C SER A 125 -10.46 11.76 4.52
N LEU A 126 -10.47 10.65 5.25
CA LEU A 126 -11.54 9.65 5.20
C LEU A 126 -12.03 9.43 6.62
N ASN A 127 -13.32 9.65 6.87
CA ASN A 127 -13.92 9.55 8.20
C ASN A 127 -13.19 10.38 9.28
N GLY A 128 -12.76 11.60 8.93
CA GLY A 128 -12.06 12.51 9.84
C GLY A 128 -10.60 12.12 10.14
N LYS A 129 -10.05 11.11 9.44
CA LYS A 129 -8.65 10.69 9.56
C LYS A 129 -7.87 11.03 8.30
N SER A 130 -6.74 11.69 8.48
CA SER A 130 -5.76 11.95 7.42
C SER A 130 -4.80 10.76 7.27
N PRO A 131 -4.48 10.33 6.04
CA PRO A 131 -3.54 9.25 5.84
C PRO A 131 -2.11 9.69 6.16
N THR A 132 -1.28 8.74 6.57
CA THR A 132 0.16 8.91 6.67
C THR A 132 0.80 8.58 5.32
N ILE A 133 1.81 9.37 4.96
CA ILE A 133 2.73 9.13 3.85
C ILE A 133 4.07 8.69 4.45
N VAL A 134 4.60 7.59 3.94
CA VAL A 134 5.95 7.12 4.24
C VAL A 134 6.79 7.30 2.99
N GLU A 135 7.88 8.06 3.11
CA GLU A 135 8.85 8.30 2.05
C GLU A 135 10.11 7.49 2.33
N PHE A 136 10.64 6.87 1.29
CA PHE A 136 11.79 5.98 1.40
C PHE A 136 12.78 6.22 0.26
N VAL A 137 14.04 5.92 0.53
CA VAL A 137 15.12 5.94 -0.45
C VAL A 137 15.66 4.53 -0.65
N PHE A 138 16.02 4.20 -1.89
CA PHE A 138 16.66 2.94 -2.24
C PHE A 138 17.66 3.15 -3.37
N GLU A 139 18.58 2.20 -3.54
CA GLU A 139 19.64 2.28 -4.53
C GLU A 139 19.51 1.17 -5.57
N VAL A 140 19.66 1.54 -6.84
CA VAL A 140 19.69 0.63 -7.98
C VAL A 140 20.87 1.03 -8.87
N SER A 141 21.82 0.12 -9.05
CA SER A 141 22.99 0.32 -9.93
C SER A 141 23.79 1.60 -9.61
N GLY A 142 23.97 1.94 -8.33
CA GLY A 142 24.72 3.13 -7.92
C GLY A 142 23.92 4.45 -7.92
N LYS A 143 22.66 4.43 -8.38
CA LYS A 143 21.78 5.60 -8.39
C LYS A 143 20.71 5.47 -7.31
N LYS A 144 20.55 6.54 -6.52
CA LYS A 144 19.50 6.65 -5.51
C LYS A 144 18.17 7.07 -6.15
N TYR A 145 17.11 6.41 -5.73
CA TYR A 145 15.74 6.69 -6.11
C TYR A 145 14.91 6.90 -4.84
N THR A 146 13.93 7.78 -4.94
CA THR A 146 12.98 8.06 -3.87
C THR A 146 11.61 7.57 -4.29
N GLY A 147 10.94 6.87 -3.39
CA GLY A 147 9.56 6.45 -3.56
C GLY A 147 8.73 6.85 -2.34
N ASN A 148 7.41 6.78 -2.48
CA ASN A 148 6.51 6.97 -1.36
C ASN A 148 5.36 5.96 -1.42
N VAL A 149 4.82 5.65 -0.25
CA VAL A 149 3.54 4.95 -0.10
C VAL A 149 2.64 5.83 0.74
N GLY A 150 1.47 6.16 0.18
CA GLY A 150 0.41 6.94 0.83
C GLY A 150 -0.80 6.09 1.22
N ASN A 151 -1.88 6.74 1.65
CA ASN A 151 -3.16 6.10 2.02
C ASN A 151 -3.09 5.16 3.24
N ILE A 152 -2.13 5.36 4.15
CA ILE A 152 -2.01 4.60 5.39
C ILE A 152 -2.86 5.27 6.47
N TYR A 153 -4.08 4.78 6.69
CA TYR A 153 -5.05 5.40 7.62
C TYR A 153 -4.99 4.83 9.05
N GLU A 154 -4.39 3.66 9.26
CA GLU A 154 -4.32 3.05 10.59
C GLU A 154 -2.96 3.37 11.23
N SER A 155 -2.99 4.13 12.33
CA SER A 155 -1.79 4.49 13.09
C SER A 155 -1.32 3.40 14.05
N VAL A 156 -2.07 2.29 14.16
CA VAL A 156 -1.91 1.29 15.23
C VAL A 156 -0.62 0.48 15.07
N HIS A 157 0.00 0.48 13.89
CA HIS A 157 1.19 -0.32 13.59
C HIS A 157 2.28 0.42 12.81
N LEU A 158 2.32 1.76 12.83
CA LEU A 158 3.54 2.50 12.45
C LEU A 158 4.58 2.35 13.56
N THR A 159 5.00 1.11 13.81
CA THR A 159 6.15 0.80 14.65
C THR A 159 7.45 1.19 13.96
N LYS A 160 7.41 1.32 12.64
CA LYS A 160 8.54 1.76 11.83
C LYS A 160 8.86 3.23 12.06
N LYS A 161 10.15 3.53 12.17
CA LYS A 161 10.72 4.87 12.41
C LYS A 161 11.54 5.30 11.20
N ILE A 162 11.83 6.59 11.14
CA ILE A 162 12.81 7.14 10.20
C ILE A 162 14.16 6.44 10.45
N GLY A 163 14.80 5.98 9.39
CA GLY A 163 16.03 5.18 9.42
C GLY A 163 15.81 3.67 9.40
N ASP A 164 14.56 3.20 9.57
CA ASP A 164 14.30 1.76 9.50
C ASP A 164 14.44 1.25 8.07
N LYS A 165 15.02 0.05 7.97
CA LYS A 165 15.15 -0.66 6.69
C LYS A 165 13.87 -1.42 6.36
N LEU A 166 13.55 -1.44 5.07
CA LEU A 166 12.40 -2.16 4.53
C LEU A 166 12.71 -2.73 3.14
N TRP A 167 11.96 -3.74 2.74
CA TRP A 167 12.04 -4.26 1.38
C TRP A 167 11.30 -3.33 0.44
N ILE A 168 11.97 -2.89 -0.62
CA ILE A 168 11.39 -2.16 -1.73
C ILE A 168 11.31 -3.07 -2.93
N VAL A 169 10.14 -3.10 -3.55
CA VAL A 169 9.95 -3.69 -4.87
C VAL A 169 9.87 -2.58 -5.90
N PHE A 170 10.65 -2.67 -6.97
CA PHE A 170 10.73 -1.65 -8.00
C PHE A 170 10.75 -2.27 -9.41
N MET A 171 10.36 -1.47 -10.41
CA MET A 171 10.41 -1.90 -11.81
C MET A 171 11.82 -1.67 -12.40
N PRO A 172 12.52 -2.70 -12.91
CA PRO A 172 13.90 -2.53 -13.39
C PRO A 172 14.07 -1.57 -14.56
N LYS A 173 13.04 -1.41 -15.40
CA LYS A 173 13.03 -0.49 -16.54
C LYS A 173 12.71 0.95 -16.13
N GLU A 174 11.94 1.11 -15.06
CA GLU A 174 11.42 2.39 -14.56
C GLU A 174 11.44 2.38 -13.03
N PRO A 175 12.63 2.57 -12.40
CA PRO A 175 12.76 2.41 -10.94
C PRO A 175 11.91 3.40 -10.13
N GLU A 176 11.44 4.50 -10.72
CA GLU A 176 10.52 5.45 -10.10
C GLU A 176 9.19 4.79 -9.69
N ILE A 177 8.78 3.72 -10.39
CA ILE A 177 7.61 2.92 -10.04
C ILE A 177 8.05 1.86 -9.01
N SER A 178 7.78 2.15 -7.74
CA SER A 178 8.21 1.35 -6.59
C SER A 178 7.14 1.29 -5.50
N SER A 179 7.22 0.26 -4.65
CA SER A 179 6.32 0.06 -3.51
C SER A 179 7.04 -0.68 -2.38
N VAL A 180 6.48 -0.60 -1.17
CA VAL A 180 7.03 -1.23 0.04
C VAL A 180 6.50 -2.66 0.18
N TRP A 181 7.37 -3.59 0.55
CA TRP A 181 7.02 -4.97 0.86
C TRP A 181 7.24 -5.29 2.36
N PRO A 182 6.24 -5.87 3.04
CA PRO A 182 4.83 -5.94 2.64
C PRO A 182 4.17 -4.54 2.61
N PRO A 183 2.96 -4.41 2.04
CA PRO A 183 2.22 -3.16 2.08
C PRO A 183 2.00 -2.67 3.52
N LEU A 184 2.29 -1.39 3.78
CA LEU A 184 2.03 -0.75 5.07
C LEU A 184 0.52 -0.54 5.25
N VAL A 185 -0.02 -0.87 6.43
CA VAL A 185 -1.46 -0.74 6.77
C VAL A 185 -1.70 0.16 7.95
#